data_AF-A0A0N0DAD8-F1
#
_entry.id   AF-A0A0N0DAD8-F1
#
_cell.length_a   1.000
_cell.length_b   1.000
_cell.length_c   1.000
_cell.angle_alpha   90.00
_cell.angle_beta   90.00
_cell.angle_gamma   90.00
#
_symmetry.space_group_name_H-M   'P 1'
#
loop_
_entity.id
_entity.type
_entity.pdbx_description
1 polymer ?
#
loop_
_entity_poly.entity_id
_entity_poly.type
_entity_poly.pdbx_seq_one_letter_code
_entity_poly.pdbx_strand_id
1 'polypeptide(L)'
;MKLSTASLILFSWLAQLSSFATADRILESKSLNSCQQGSLLTASLFHVVVTPNNSIATINVNAVASVQGKVRFDVALNVYGYQFIRQVVDPCSGSLEIPSLCPMTPGDIDIKFNFPIGDALDQVPNIAYGIPDLDATVRAYVNMTSTGESVACVEADFSTGKTVEQLSVKWVTAIIIGIGLVSSALISLAGYGNASSHLAANTLALFTYFQAQAIIGLTGITMPPIVDAWTQNFQWSMGIIRLGWMQDIFTWYQRATGGTPARIFDHLATSSVQVAKRSVEYIPGAAALVRRGFAMSKRSNIELENGSFLVYGIQRVAFRSHIETTNLFLTALTFFIVFIVFACLLVLIAKVILDLCAKQAWIKYERFLEFRTEWRTLLKGILLRLTLMGFAPIAILSLW
;
A
#
# COMPACT_ATOMS: atom_id res chain seq x y z
N MET A 1 -30.54 24.18 -23.69
CA MET A 1 -31.37 24.13 -22.46
C MET A 1 -31.57 22.72 -21.88
N LYS A 2 -31.68 21.63 -22.67
CA LYS A 2 -31.92 20.26 -22.13
C LYS A 2 -30.72 19.59 -21.43
N LEU A 3 -29.49 20.10 -21.60
CA LEU A 3 -28.28 19.53 -20.98
C LEU A 3 -28.10 19.95 -19.50
N SER A 4 -28.71 21.06 -19.09
CA SER A 4 -28.57 21.61 -17.73
C SER A 4 -29.40 20.85 -16.69
N THR A 5 -30.61 20.40 -17.07
CA THR A 5 -31.51 19.67 -16.17
C THR A 5 -31.03 18.26 -15.85
N ALA A 6 -30.44 17.56 -16.82
CA ALA A 6 -29.85 16.23 -16.59
C ALA A 6 -28.63 16.29 -15.65
N SER A 7 -27.81 17.33 -15.78
CA SER A 7 -26.64 17.56 -14.90
C SER A 7 -27.07 17.86 -13.46
N LEU A 8 -28.12 18.67 -13.27
CA LEU A 8 -28.67 18.98 -11.95
C LEU A 8 -29.29 17.76 -11.25
N ILE A 9 -29.96 16.88 -11.99
CA ILE A 9 -30.52 15.63 -11.44
C ILE A 9 -29.39 14.68 -11.02
N LEU A 10 -28.33 14.57 -11.82
CA LEU A 10 -27.16 13.74 -11.49
C LEU A 10 -26.45 14.25 -10.21
N PHE A 11 -26.28 15.57 -10.07
CA PHE A 11 -25.73 16.18 -8.86
C PHE A 11 -26.63 15.95 -7.62
N SER A 12 -27.96 15.99 -7.78
CA SER A 12 -28.89 15.71 -6.68
C SER A 12 -28.84 14.25 -6.21
N TRP A 13 -28.61 13.31 -7.12
CA TRP A 13 -28.51 11.88 -6.82
C TRP A 13 -27.17 11.53 -6.14
N LEU A 14 -26.08 12.18 -6.55
CA LEU A 14 -24.77 12.08 -5.91
C LEU A 14 -24.77 12.61 -4.46
N ALA A 15 -25.58 13.63 -4.16
CA ALA A 15 -25.68 14.21 -2.82
C ALA A 15 -26.46 13.32 -1.82
N GLN A 16 -27.30 12.40 -2.29
CA GLN A 16 -28.11 11.52 -1.43
C GLN A 16 -27.38 10.25 -0.96
N LEU A 17 -26.20 9.96 -1.50
CA LEU A 17 -25.40 8.76 -1.17
C LEU A 17 -24.36 8.99 -0.05
N SER A 18 -24.14 10.23 0.40
CA SER A 18 -23.21 10.51 1.49
C SER A 18 -23.88 10.34 2.85
N SER A 19 -24.07 9.09 3.28
CA SER A 19 -24.26 8.80 4.70
C SER A 19 -22.94 9.10 5.41
N PHE A 20 -22.89 10.19 6.18
CA PHE A 20 -21.78 10.44 7.09
C PHE A 20 -21.84 9.42 8.22
N ALA A 21 -21.27 8.23 8.01
CA ALA A 21 -21.03 7.29 9.08
C ALA A 21 -20.01 7.93 10.04
N THR A 22 -20.45 8.31 11.23
CA THR A 22 -19.57 8.72 12.32
C THR A 22 -18.88 7.47 12.84
N ALA A 23 -17.75 7.11 12.22
CA ALA A 23 -16.91 6.03 12.72
C ALA A 23 -16.41 6.40 14.12
N ASP A 24 -16.44 5.42 15.03
CA ASP A 24 -15.91 5.59 16.38
C ASP A 24 -14.44 6.01 16.33
N ARG A 25 -14.10 6.95 17.21
CA ARG A 25 -12.72 7.37 17.40
C ARG A 25 -12.01 6.23 18.11
N ILE A 26 -11.03 5.65 17.46
CA ILE A 26 -10.19 4.60 18.03
C ILE A 26 -8.73 4.94 17.73
N LEU A 27 -7.86 4.61 18.67
CA LEU A 27 -6.42 4.52 18.43
C LEU A 27 -6.02 3.10 18.80
N GLU A 28 -5.60 2.34 17.80
CA GLU A 28 -5.21 0.95 17.96
C GLU A 28 -3.75 0.74 17.57
N SER A 29 -3.08 -0.19 18.26
CA SER A 29 -1.78 -0.71 17.89
C SER A 29 -1.88 -2.23 17.80
N LYS A 30 -1.41 -2.82 16.68
CA LYS A 30 -1.54 -4.25 16.36
C LYS A 30 -0.21 -5.01 16.31
N SER A 31 0.90 -4.29 16.40
CA SER A 31 2.23 -4.85 16.22
C SER A 31 3.21 -4.16 17.13
N LEU A 32 4.10 -4.95 17.72
CA LEU A 32 5.25 -4.48 18.47
C LEU A 32 6.51 -5.01 17.78
N ASN A 33 7.28 -4.08 17.20
CA ASN A 33 8.46 -4.39 16.42
C ASN A 33 9.71 -4.24 17.29
N SER A 34 10.70 -5.11 17.09
CA SER A 34 12.01 -4.95 17.73
C SER A 34 12.83 -3.91 16.96
N CYS A 35 13.32 -2.87 17.64
CA CYS A 35 14.15 -1.82 17.04
C CYS A 35 15.66 -2.02 17.22
N GLN A 36 16.09 -3.05 17.96
CA GLN A 36 17.49 -3.40 18.17
C GLN A 36 17.74 -4.88 17.81
N GLN A 37 18.93 -5.19 17.28
CA GLN A 37 19.36 -6.58 17.07
C GLN A 37 19.62 -7.27 18.41
N GLY A 38 19.22 -8.54 18.54
CA GLY A 38 19.40 -9.30 19.77
C GLY A 38 18.53 -8.81 20.94
N SER A 39 17.38 -8.20 20.67
CA SER A 39 16.45 -7.77 21.71
C SER A 39 15.99 -8.96 22.56
N LEU A 40 16.23 -8.88 23.87
CA LEU A 40 15.81 -9.91 24.84
C LEU A 40 14.31 -9.81 25.20
N LEU A 41 13.58 -8.91 24.55
CA LEU A 41 12.13 -8.78 24.63
C LEU A 41 11.55 -8.85 23.22
N THR A 42 10.63 -9.78 23.01
CA THR A 42 9.91 -9.93 21.75
C THR A 42 8.43 -10.14 22.04
N ALA A 43 7.54 -9.66 21.17
CA ALA A 43 6.10 -9.90 21.32
C ALA A 43 5.56 -10.73 20.16
N SER A 44 4.77 -11.75 20.50
CA SER A 44 4.03 -12.56 19.54
C SER A 44 2.66 -11.94 19.24
N LEU A 45 2.03 -11.31 20.25
CA LEU A 45 0.79 -10.57 20.11
C LEU A 45 0.89 -9.25 20.86
N PHE A 46 0.60 -8.14 20.17
CA PHE A 46 0.49 -6.84 20.82
C PHE A 46 -0.74 -6.12 20.29
N HIS A 47 -1.75 -5.97 21.14
CA HIS A 47 -2.98 -5.32 20.79
C HIS A 47 -3.38 -4.32 21.87
N VAL A 48 -3.26 -3.04 21.56
CA VAL A 48 -3.67 -1.94 22.44
C VAL A 48 -4.75 -1.17 21.73
N VAL A 49 -5.93 -1.04 22.32
CA VAL A 49 -7.02 -0.23 21.79
C VAL A 49 -7.39 0.81 22.81
N VAL A 50 -7.27 2.07 22.41
CA VAL A 50 -7.65 3.23 23.19
C VAL A 50 -8.93 3.80 22.59
N THR A 51 -10.00 3.79 23.38
CA THR A 51 -11.29 4.36 22.99
C THR A 51 -11.55 5.63 23.80
N PRO A 52 -11.43 6.84 23.23
CA PRO A 52 -11.68 8.10 23.93
C PRO A 52 -13.12 8.20 24.48
N ASN A 53 -14.13 7.63 23.82
CA ASN A 53 -15.52 7.73 24.27
C ASN A 53 -15.78 7.08 25.64
N ASN A 54 -15.04 6.01 25.94
CA ASN A 54 -15.16 5.27 27.20
C ASN A 54 -13.96 5.50 28.14
N SER A 55 -12.98 6.31 27.73
CA SER A 55 -11.70 6.54 28.44
C SER A 55 -10.98 5.27 28.91
N ILE A 56 -11.15 4.16 28.18
CA ILE A 56 -10.58 2.85 28.50
C ILE A 56 -9.51 2.50 27.46
N ALA A 57 -8.34 2.08 27.95
CA ALA A 57 -7.39 1.28 27.17
C ALA A 57 -7.64 -0.20 27.45
N THR A 58 -7.88 -0.96 26.38
CA THR A 58 -7.81 -2.42 26.41
C THR A 58 -6.42 -2.82 25.94
N ILE A 59 -5.68 -3.51 26.80
CA ILE A 59 -4.33 -3.98 26.52
C ILE A 59 -4.35 -5.50 26.52
N ASN A 60 -3.89 -6.10 25.44
CA ASN A 60 -3.72 -7.53 25.27
C ASN A 60 -2.32 -7.77 24.68
N VAL A 61 -1.42 -8.26 25.52
CA VAL A 61 -0.02 -8.46 25.17
C VAL A 61 0.37 -9.89 25.48
N ASN A 62 0.91 -10.58 24.48
CA ASN A 62 1.63 -11.82 24.62
C ASN A 62 3.08 -11.57 24.18
N ALA A 63 4.00 -11.58 25.13
CA ALA A 63 5.41 -11.31 24.91
C ALA A 63 6.29 -12.32 25.60
N VAL A 64 7.48 -12.54 25.05
CA VAL A 64 8.51 -13.40 25.62
C VAL A 64 9.66 -12.51 26.07
N ALA A 65 9.97 -12.59 27.36
CA ALA A 65 11.13 -11.94 27.94
C ALA A 65 12.22 -12.98 28.23
N SER A 66 13.44 -12.68 27.83
CA SER A 66 14.65 -13.45 28.15
C SER A 66 15.59 -12.71 29.11
N VAL A 67 15.21 -11.50 29.52
CA VAL A 67 15.98 -10.66 30.45
C VAL A 67 15.59 -10.94 31.90
N GLN A 68 16.58 -10.99 32.79
CA GLN A 68 16.39 -11.11 34.22
C GLN A 68 16.94 -9.88 34.96
N GLY A 69 16.13 -9.25 35.81
CA GLY A 69 16.59 -8.17 36.69
C GLY A 69 15.66 -6.95 36.75
N LYS A 70 16.16 -5.86 37.34
CA LYS A 70 15.47 -4.58 37.43
C LYS A 70 15.74 -3.75 36.18
N VAL A 71 14.68 -3.39 35.46
CA VAL A 71 14.76 -2.63 34.20
C VAL A 71 14.08 -1.28 34.35
N ARG A 72 14.51 -0.30 33.56
CA ARG A 72 13.87 1.01 33.38
C ARG A 72 13.41 1.13 31.93
N PHE A 73 12.20 1.63 31.74
CA PHE A 73 11.62 1.86 30.41
C PHE A 73 11.79 3.34 30.05
N ASP A 74 12.57 3.63 29.03
CA ASP A 74 12.68 4.97 28.43
C ASP A 74 11.75 5.03 27.21
N VAL A 75 10.56 5.59 27.42
CA VAL A 75 9.46 5.61 26.47
C VAL A 75 9.40 6.98 25.79
N ALA A 76 9.50 6.98 24.47
CA ALA A 76 9.40 8.16 23.63
C ALA A 76 8.24 8.01 22.63
N LEU A 77 7.38 9.02 22.57
CA LEU A 77 6.34 9.16 21.55
C LEU A 77 6.90 9.98 20.39
N ASN A 78 7.00 9.34 19.22
CA ASN A 78 7.36 9.97 17.97
C ASN A 78 6.11 10.13 17.11
N VAL A 79 5.87 11.34 16.59
CA VAL A 79 4.78 11.59 15.65
C VAL A 79 5.34 12.33 14.44
N TYR A 80 5.10 11.81 13.24
CA TYR A 80 5.69 12.30 11.98
C TYR A 80 7.22 12.43 12.00
N GLY A 81 7.89 11.58 12.80
CA GLY A 81 9.33 11.58 13.02
C GLY A 81 9.86 12.70 13.92
N TYR A 82 8.99 13.43 14.62
CA TYR A 82 9.38 14.34 15.71
C TYR A 82 9.08 13.69 17.05
N GLN A 83 10.02 13.78 18.00
CA GLN A 83 9.83 13.28 19.36
C GLN A 83 9.00 14.29 20.17
N PHE A 84 7.77 13.95 20.50
CA PHE A 84 6.84 14.82 21.22
C PHE A 84 7.01 14.73 22.74
N ILE A 85 7.09 13.50 23.26
CA ILE A 85 7.16 13.22 24.69
C ILE A 85 8.22 12.15 24.91
N ARG A 86 9.02 12.29 25.96
CA ARG A 86 9.91 11.25 26.46
C ARG A 86 9.78 11.17 27.98
N GLN A 87 9.54 9.98 28.49
CA GLN A 87 9.41 9.72 29.91
C GLN A 87 10.17 8.44 30.26
N VAL A 88 10.91 8.49 31.36
CA VAL A 88 11.59 7.32 31.92
C VAL A 88 10.73 6.79 33.05
N VAL A 89 10.18 5.60 32.87
CA VAL A 89 9.33 4.91 33.84
C VAL A 89 10.13 3.77 34.47
N ASP A 90 10.22 3.78 35.80
CA ASP A 90 10.82 2.71 36.57
C ASP A 90 9.66 1.86 37.16
N PRO A 91 9.43 0.63 36.66
CA PRO A 91 8.34 -0.24 37.10
C PRO A 91 8.52 -0.74 38.55
N CYS A 92 9.69 -0.48 39.14
CA CYS A 92 10.05 -0.90 40.50
C CYS A 92 9.92 0.22 41.54
N SER A 93 9.67 1.48 41.15
CA SER A 93 9.61 2.61 42.09
C SER A 93 8.33 3.43 41.92
N GLY A 94 7.45 3.43 42.93
CA GLY A 94 6.29 4.34 43.04
C GLY A 94 4.92 3.69 42.83
N SER A 95 3.90 4.51 42.56
CA SER A 95 2.46 4.18 42.47
C SER A 95 2.06 3.29 41.28
N LEU A 96 3.03 2.69 40.59
CA LEU A 96 2.88 1.86 39.39
C LEU A 96 3.64 0.52 39.57
N GLU A 97 3.61 -0.06 40.77
CA GLU A 97 4.12 -1.42 40.99
C GLU A 97 3.29 -2.40 40.15
N ILE A 98 3.85 -2.81 39.01
CA ILE A 98 3.31 -3.86 38.17
C ILE A 98 4.09 -5.13 38.52
N PRO A 99 3.50 -6.08 39.28
CA PRO A 99 4.23 -7.23 39.81
C PRO A 99 4.83 -8.14 38.74
N SER A 100 4.30 -8.09 37.51
CA SER A 100 4.78 -8.86 36.36
C SER A 100 6.01 -8.25 35.67
N LEU A 101 6.32 -6.98 35.93
CA LEU A 101 7.43 -6.26 35.29
C LEU A 101 8.59 -5.94 36.24
N CYS A 102 8.41 -6.08 37.55
CA CYS A 102 9.49 -5.91 38.52
C CYS A 102 9.50 -6.98 39.63
N PRO A 103 10.57 -7.79 39.75
CA PRO A 103 11.68 -7.94 38.80
C PRO A 103 11.22 -8.67 37.53
N MET A 104 11.76 -8.30 36.37
CA MET A 104 11.54 -9.10 35.15
C MET A 104 12.20 -10.47 35.33
N THR A 105 11.44 -11.52 35.04
CA THR A 105 11.92 -12.90 35.02
C THR A 105 11.79 -13.45 33.60
N PRO A 106 12.73 -14.31 33.16
CA PRO A 106 12.61 -14.95 31.86
C PRO A 106 11.36 -15.83 31.79
N GLY A 107 10.55 -15.65 30.75
CA GLY A 107 9.31 -16.38 30.55
C GLY A 107 8.32 -15.67 29.65
N ASP A 108 7.15 -16.29 29.50
CA ASP A 108 6.03 -15.74 28.74
C ASP A 108 5.24 -14.77 29.61
N ILE A 109 4.90 -13.64 29.01
CA ILE A 109 4.14 -12.52 29.57
C ILE A 109 2.81 -12.48 28.81
N ASP A 110 1.76 -13.08 29.39
CA ASP A 110 0.38 -12.90 28.92
C ASP A 110 -0.35 -11.94 29.86
N ILE A 111 -0.62 -10.74 29.36
CA ILE A 111 -1.24 -9.67 30.13
C ILE A 111 -2.47 -9.17 29.36
N LYS A 112 -3.63 -9.32 29.99
CA LYS A 112 -4.91 -8.81 29.52
C LYS A 112 -5.57 -7.99 30.61
N PHE A 113 -5.63 -6.68 30.44
CA PHE A 113 -6.35 -5.81 31.36
C PHE A 113 -6.92 -4.60 30.65
N ASN A 114 -8.00 -4.09 31.25
CA ASN A 114 -8.59 -2.82 30.87
C ASN A 114 -8.19 -1.81 31.94
N PHE A 115 -7.57 -0.72 31.52
CA PHE A 115 -7.19 0.36 32.43
C PHE A 115 -7.88 1.67 32.03
N PRO A 116 -8.55 2.37 32.95
CA PRO A 116 -9.09 3.69 32.68
C PRO A 116 -7.94 4.69 32.55
N ILE A 117 -7.76 5.26 31.36
CA ILE A 117 -6.68 6.22 31.08
C ILE A 117 -6.94 7.59 31.73
N GLY A 118 -8.20 7.91 32.03
CA GLY A 118 -8.59 9.20 32.62
C GLY A 118 -8.23 10.39 31.73
N ASP A 119 -7.84 11.50 32.36
CA ASP A 119 -7.60 12.81 31.72
C ASP A 119 -6.35 12.85 30.79
N ALA A 120 -5.53 11.79 30.76
CA ALA A 120 -4.35 11.73 29.88
C ALA A 120 -4.73 11.72 28.38
N LEU A 121 -5.97 11.32 28.04
CA LEU A 121 -6.51 11.40 26.68
C LEU A 121 -6.83 12.82 26.24
N ASP A 122 -7.06 13.76 27.17
CA ASP A 122 -7.43 15.14 26.85
C ASP A 122 -6.25 15.94 26.26
N GLN A 123 -5.03 15.47 26.47
CA GLN A 123 -3.82 16.02 25.84
C GLN A 123 -3.73 15.66 24.36
N VAL A 124 -4.46 14.65 23.90
CA VAL A 124 -4.48 14.25 22.49
C VAL A 124 -5.50 15.11 21.74
N PRO A 125 -5.07 15.96 20.80
CA PRO A 125 -5.99 16.85 20.11
C PRO A 125 -7.00 16.03 19.30
N ASN A 126 -8.27 16.46 19.31
CA ASN A 126 -9.38 15.77 18.62
C ASN A 126 -9.12 15.48 17.13
N ILE A 127 -8.28 16.29 16.47
CA ILE A 127 -7.88 16.08 15.07
C ILE A 127 -7.09 14.78 14.87
N ALA A 128 -6.33 14.31 15.87
CA ALA A 128 -5.49 13.12 15.75
C ALA A 128 -6.30 11.86 15.41
N TYR A 129 -7.53 11.74 15.93
CA TYR A 129 -8.46 10.64 15.62
C TYR A 129 -9.09 10.74 14.22
N GLY A 130 -8.97 11.90 13.58
CA GLY A 130 -9.48 12.16 12.24
C GLY A 130 -8.48 11.81 11.14
N ILE A 131 -7.18 11.78 11.45
CA ILE A 131 -6.13 11.64 10.44
C ILE A 131 -6.03 10.18 9.97
N PRO A 132 -6.19 9.90 8.66
CA PRO A 132 -5.96 8.57 8.10
C PRO A 132 -4.46 8.25 8.03
N ASP A 133 -4.11 6.97 8.18
CA ASP A 133 -2.72 6.48 8.17
C ASP A 133 -1.78 7.32 9.04
N LEU A 134 -2.21 7.55 10.30
CA LEU A 134 -1.44 8.32 11.29
C LEU A 134 -0.04 7.73 11.48
N ASP A 135 0.97 8.60 11.43
CA ASP A 135 2.37 8.24 11.69
C ASP A 135 2.70 8.56 13.16
N ALA A 136 2.26 7.69 14.06
CA ALA A 136 2.54 7.79 15.49
C ALA A 136 3.18 6.49 15.98
N THR A 137 4.42 6.57 16.46
CA THR A 137 5.16 5.42 16.96
C THR A 137 5.63 5.67 18.38
N VAL A 138 5.34 4.73 19.28
CA VAL A 138 5.86 4.74 20.65
C VAL A 138 7.05 3.80 20.69
N ARG A 139 8.22 4.35 20.98
CA ARG A 139 9.46 3.59 21.13
C ARG A 139 9.81 3.50 22.60
N ALA A 140 10.07 2.29 23.08
CA ALA A 140 10.52 2.03 24.44
C ALA A 140 11.88 1.33 24.42
N TYR A 141 12.88 1.97 25.03
CA TYR A 141 14.15 1.32 25.37
C TYR A 141 14.06 0.72 26.75
N VAL A 142 14.44 -0.55 26.87
CA VAL A 142 14.52 -1.27 28.12
C VAL A 142 15.97 -1.28 28.54
N ASN A 143 16.29 -0.52 29.60
CA ASN A 143 17.65 -0.38 30.11
C ASN A 143 17.77 -1.08 31.45
N MET A 144 18.88 -1.79 31.69
CA MET A 144 19.15 -2.36 33.02
C MET A 144 19.45 -1.26 34.04
N THR A 145 18.87 -1.35 35.24
CA THR A 145 19.07 -0.35 36.30
C THR A 145 20.49 -0.39 36.88
N SER A 146 21.12 -1.56 36.87
CA SER A 146 22.46 -1.80 37.41
C SER A 146 23.58 -1.33 36.49
N THR A 147 23.46 -1.59 35.18
CA THR A 147 24.52 -1.32 34.19
C THR A 147 24.24 -0.11 33.30
N GLY A 148 22.96 0.28 33.15
CA GLY A 148 22.55 1.34 32.22
C GLY A 148 22.54 0.92 30.75
N GLU A 149 22.84 -0.34 30.44
CA GLU A 149 22.87 -0.86 29.07
C GLU A 149 21.45 -1.16 28.54
N SER A 150 21.22 -0.88 27.25
CA SER A 150 19.97 -1.19 26.54
C SER A 150 19.91 -2.66 26.16
N VAL A 151 19.01 -3.39 26.79
CA VAL A 151 18.84 -4.84 26.64
C VAL A 151 17.71 -5.22 25.69
N ALA A 152 16.78 -4.30 25.46
CA ALA A 152 15.72 -4.47 24.47
C ALA A 152 15.22 -3.11 23.96
N CYS A 153 14.75 -3.10 22.72
CA CYS A 153 14.13 -1.93 22.11
C CYS A 153 12.86 -2.41 21.41
N VAL A 154 11.71 -1.85 21.80
CA VAL A 154 10.42 -2.17 21.19
C VAL A 154 9.72 -0.93 20.68
N GLU A 155 9.06 -1.04 19.53
CA GLU A 155 8.34 0.03 18.87
C GLU A 155 6.93 -0.41 18.53
N ALA A 156 5.94 0.35 19.01
CA ALA A 156 4.53 0.14 18.75
C ALA A 156 4.00 1.25 17.84
N ASP A 157 3.38 0.86 16.73
CA ASP A 157 2.75 1.79 15.80
C ASP A 157 1.27 1.97 16.15
N PHE A 158 0.81 3.22 16.22
CA PHE A 158 -0.59 3.55 16.45
C PHE A 158 -1.28 3.93 15.14
N SER A 159 -2.48 3.40 14.95
CA SER A 159 -3.34 3.64 13.80
C SER A 159 -4.73 4.07 14.27
N THR A 160 -5.38 4.91 13.48
CA THR A 160 -6.79 5.31 13.67
C THR A 160 -7.77 4.32 13.04
N GLY A 161 -7.27 3.25 12.41
CA GLY A 161 -8.05 2.32 11.59
C GLY A 161 -8.53 2.93 10.26
N LYS A 162 -8.25 4.21 10.00
CA LYS A 162 -8.60 4.92 8.76
C LYS A 162 -7.41 4.90 7.81
N THR A 163 -7.68 4.75 6.51
CA THR A 163 -6.65 4.77 5.47
C THR A 163 -7.08 5.59 4.25
N VAL A 164 -6.11 6.26 3.63
CA VAL A 164 -6.27 6.94 2.33
C VAL A 164 -6.22 5.95 1.17
N GLU A 165 -5.79 4.70 1.41
CA GLU A 165 -5.90 3.64 0.41
C GLU A 165 -7.35 3.19 0.28
N GLN A 166 -7.99 3.54 -0.84
CA GLN A 166 -9.41 3.30 -1.06
C GLN A 166 -9.62 2.63 -2.40
N LEU A 167 -10.36 1.51 -2.40
CA LEU A 167 -10.69 0.79 -3.62
C LEU A 167 -11.46 1.69 -4.61
N SER A 168 -12.32 2.57 -4.11
CA SER A 168 -13.07 3.54 -4.90
C SER A 168 -12.15 4.48 -5.70
N VAL A 169 -11.05 4.95 -5.11
CA VAL A 169 -10.09 5.83 -5.80
C VAL A 169 -9.42 5.09 -6.95
N LYS A 170 -9.05 3.82 -6.75
CA LYS A 170 -8.48 2.95 -7.79
C LYS A 170 -9.43 2.85 -9.00
N TRP A 171 -10.70 2.55 -8.76
CA TRP A 171 -11.70 2.43 -9.84
C TRP A 171 -12.05 3.76 -10.51
N VAL A 172 -12.29 4.82 -9.75
CA VAL A 172 -12.67 6.13 -10.30
C VAL A 172 -11.55 6.69 -11.18
N THR A 173 -10.29 6.61 -10.72
CA THR A 173 -9.15 7.07 -11.52
C THR A 173 -8.97 6.24 -12.78
N ALA A 174 -9.17 4.92 -12.72
CA ALA A 174 -9.16 4.06 -13.90
C ALA A 174 -10.28 4.38 -14.90
N ILE A 175 -11.50 4.64 -14.41
CA ILE A 175 -12.65 5.00 -15.24
C ILE A 175 -12.42 6.35 -15.93
N ILE A 176 -11.86 7.36 -15.24
CA ILE A 176 -11.55 8.66 -15.84
C ILE A 176 -10.60 8.51 -17.03
N ILE A 177 -9.54 7.70 -16.88
CA ILE A 177 -8.62 7.40 -17.98
C ILE A 177 -9.33 6.64 -19.10
N GLY A 178 -10.13 5.63 -18.76
CA GLY A 178 -10.93 4.87 -19.73
C GLY A 178 -11.86 5.75 -20.56
N ILE A 179 -12.59 6.67 -19.92
CA ILE A 179 -13.48 7.62 -20.59
C ILE A 179 -12.68 8.56 -21.49
N GLY A 180 -11.53 9.06 -21.04
CA GLY A 180 -10.67 9.92 -21.84
C GLY A 180 -10.18 9.23 -23.12
N LEU A 181 -9.73 7.97 -23.00
CA LEU A 181 -9.28 7.17 -24.13
C LEU A 181 -10.41 6.85 -25.10
N VAL A 182 -11.57 6.39 -24.61
CA VAL A 182 -12.74 6.08 -25.45
C VAL A 182 -13.25 7.34 -26.15
N SER A 183 -13.34 8.46 -25.43
CA SER A 183 -13.80 9.74 -25.99
C SER A 183 -12.85 10.23 -27.09
N SER A 184 -11.54 10.13 -26.88
CA SER A 184 -10.56 10.50 -27.92
C SER A 184 -10.71 9.64 -29.18
N ALA A 185 -10.94 8.33 -29.01
CA ALA A 185 -11.18 7.42 -30.13
C ALA A 185 -12.46 7.75 -30.89
N LEU A 186 -13.57 8.03 -30.19
CA LEU A 186 -14.84 8.41 -30.82
C LEU A 186 -14.75 9.74 -31.58
N ILE A 187 -14.03 10.73 -31.04
CA ILE A 187 -13.80 12.02 -31.70
C ILE A 187 -12.89 11.86 -32.93
N SER A 188 -11.88 10.99 -32.83
CA SER A 188 -11.02 10.64 -33.97
C SER A 188 -11.84 10.00 -35.10
N LEU A 189 -12.75 9.09 -34.74
CA LEU A 189 -13.66 8.48 -35.71
C LEU A 189 -14.54 9.55 -36.36
N ALA A 190 -15.08 10.51 -35.60
CA ALA A 190 -15.93 11.57 -36.13
C ALA A 190 -15.24 12.53 -37.12
N GLY A 191 -13.92 12.42 -37.33
CA GLY A 191 -13.15 13.23 -38.28
C GLY A 191 -12.45 14.44 -37.67
N TYR A 192 -12.54 14.64 -36.34
CA TYR A 192 -11.90 15.76 -35.65
C TYR A 192 -10.52 15.35 -35.12
N GLY A 193 -9.57 15.12 -36.03
CA GLY A 193 -8.21 14.64 -35.70
C GLY A 193 -7.45 15.51 -34.68
N ASN A 194 -7.52 16.83 -34.84
CA ASN A 194 -6.86 17.77 -33.91
C ASN A 194 -7.47 17.74 -32.51
N ALA A 195 -8.79 17.71 -32.40
CA ALA A 195 -9.46 17.64 -31.10
C ALA A 195 -9.17 16.30 -30.39
N SER A 196 -9.16 15.20 -31.15
CA SER A 196 -8.78 13.88 -30.66
C SER A 196 -7.34 13.85 -30.13
N SER A 197 -6.39 14.42 -30.87
CA SER A 197 -4.98 14.40 -30.48
C SER A 197 -4.74 15.20 -29.19
N HIS A 198 -5.37 16.36 -29.04
CA HIS A 198 -5.32 17.14 -27.79
C HIS A 198 -5.92 16.38 -26.61
N LEU A 199 -7.09 15.76 -26.78
CA LEU A 199 -7.73 14.98 -25.71
C LEU A 199 -6.90 13.74 -25.33
N ALA A 200 -6.35 13.04 -26.32
CA ALA A 200 -5.47 11.90 -26.09
C ALA A 200 -4.20 12.34 -25.35
N ALA A 201 -3.55 13.44 -25.74
CA ALA A 201 -2.36 13.95 -25.07
C ALA A 201 -2.62 14.29 -23.59
N ASN A 202 -3.73 14.96 -23.28
CA ASN A 202 -4.11 15.27 -21.90
C ASN A 202 -4.43 14.02 -21.08
N THR A 203 -5.11 13.04 -21.68
CA THR A 203 -5.41 11.76 -21.02
C THR A 203 -4.11 10.98 -20.72
N LEU A 204 -3.18 10.97 -21.67
CA LEU A 204 -1.86 10.35 -21.49
C LEU A 204 -1.05 11.05 -20.40
N ALA A 205 -1.05 12.39 -20.37
CA ALA A 205 -0.37 13.14 -19.32
C ALA A 205 -0.93 12.82 -17.91
N LEU A 206 -2.25 12.70 -17.78
CA LEU A 206 -2.89 12.30 -16.52
C LEU A 206 -2.54 10.86 -16.14
N PHE A 207 -2.50 9.94 -17.11
CA PHE A 207 -2.09 8.56 -16.87
C PHE A 207 -0.62 8.48 -16.42
N THR A 208 0.29 9.22 -17.07
CA THR A 208 1.70 9.32 -16.68
C THR A 208 1.85 9.95 -15.29
N TYR A 209 1.00 10.91 -14.91
CA TYR A 209 0.98 11.44 -13.55
C TYR A 209 0.64 10.34 -12.52
N PHE A 210 -0.37 9.51 -12.79
CA PHE A 210 -0.69 8.36 -11.93
C PHE A 210 0.45 7.35 -11.85
N GLN A 211 1.10 7.06 -12.98
CA GLN A 211 2.30 6.22 -12.99
C GLN A 211 3.44 6.82 -12.18
N ALA A 212 3.68 8.13 -12.26
CA ALA A 212 4.70 8.80 -11.46
C ALA A 212 4.43 8.67 -9.95
N GLN A 213 3.17 8.82 -9.52
CA GLN A 213 2.78 8.57 -8.13
C GLN A 213 3.03 7.12 -7.72
N ALA A 214 2.67 6.15 -8.57
CA ALA A 214 2.91 4.74 -8.31
C ALA A 214 4.41 4.40 -8.22
N ILE A 215 5.24 4.99 -9.10
CA ILE A 215 6.69 4.81 -9.12
C ILE A 215 7.33 5.31 -7.82
N ILE A 216 6.87 6.43 -7.26
CA ILE A 216 7.32 6.89 -5.94
C ILE A 216 7.09 5.78 -4.90
N GLY A 217 5.89 5.19 -4.86
CA GLY A 217 5.58 4.09 -3.93
C GLY A 217 6.41 2.81 -4.13
N LEU A 218 6.97 2.60 -5.32
CA LEU A 218 7.86 1.47 -5.64
C LEU A 218 9.31 1.70 -5.15
N THR A 219 9.70 2.94 -4.84
CA THR A 219 11.04 3.23 -4.34
C THR A 219 11.27 2.59 -2.97
N GLY A 220 12.50 2.12 -2.73
CA GLY A 220 12.91 1.54 -1.45
C GLY A 220 13.15 2.57 -0.33
N ILE A 221 12.74 3.83 -0.52
CA ILE A 221 12.93 4.90 0.46
C ILE A 221 11.87 4.73 1.55
N THR A 222 12.26 4.99 2.80
CA THR A 222 11.33 4.99 3.92
C THR A 222 10.37 6.18 3.80
N MET A 223 9.07 5.89 3.76
CA MET A 223 8.04 6.93 3.60
C MET A 223 7.11 6.96 4.82
N PRO A 224 6.45 8.10 5.07
CA PRO A 224 5.33 8.14 5.98
C PRO A 224 4.19 7.20 5.51
N PRO A 225 3.49 6.50 6.42
CA PRO A 225 2.41 5.57 6.09
C PRO A 225 1.33 6.14 5.17
N ILE A 226 0.99 7.42 5.32
CA ILE A 226 0.02 8.12 4.47
C ILE A 226 0.46 8.23 3.01
N VAL A 227 1.75 8.45 2.75
CA VAL A 227 2.31 8.52 1.38
C VAL A 227 2.30 7.13 0.76
N ASP A 228 2.64 6.10 1.54
CA ASP A 228 2.58 4.71 1.09
C ASP A 228 1.16 4.31 0.71
N ALA A 229 0.18 4.62 1.57
CA ALA A 229 -1.23 4.33 1.31
C ALA A 229 -1.76 5.13 0.11
N TRP A 230 -1.35 6.38 -0.06
CA TRP A 230 -1.74 7.22 -1.19
C TRP A 230 -1.23 6.66 -2.52
N THR A 231 0.07 6.37 -2.60
CA THR A 231 0.70 5.84 -3.83
C THR A 231 0.17 4.46 -4.18
N GLN A 232 -0.27 3.67 -3.19
CA GLN A 232 -0.93 2.38 -3.39
C GLN A 232 -2.23 2.48 -4.21
N ASN A 233 -2.92 3.62 -4.21
CA ASN A 233 -4.12 3.85 -5.04
C ASN A 233 -3.82 3.90 -6.54
N PHE A 234 -2.59 4.16 -6.95
CA PHE A 234 -2.23 4.30 -8.36
C PHE A 234 -1.48 3.09 -8.92
N GLN A 235 -1.21 2.05 -8.11
CA GLN A 235 -0.45 0.87 -8.55
C GLN A 235 -1.12 0.10 -9.70
N TRP A 236 -2.43 0.26 -9.89
CA TRP A 236 -3.15 -0.28 -11.04
C TRP A 236 -2.61 0.26 -12.38
N SER A 237 -2.12 1.51 -12.43
CA SER A 237 -1.54 2.10 -13.65
C SER A 237 -0.18 1.50 -14.01
N MET A 238 0.44 0.76 -13.09
CA MET A 238 1.65 -0.03 -13.29
C MET A 238 1.34 -1.50 -13.67
N GLY A 239 0.05 -1.86 -13.82
CA GLY A 239 -0.37 -3.24 -14.07
C GLY A 239 -0.38 -4.14 -12.83
N ILE A 240 -0.21 -3.56 -11.63
CA ILE A 240 -0.24 -4.30 -10.37
C ILE A 240 -1.70 -4.41 -9.92
N ILE A 241 -2.38 -5.44 -10.42
CA ILE A 241 -3.79 -5.73 -10.13
C ILE A 241 -3.89 -7.19 -9.71
N ARG A 242 -4.46 -7.45 -8.53
CA ARG A 242 -4.59 -8.81 -8.02
C ARG A 242 -5.83 -9.50 -8.60
N LEU A 243 -5.60 -10.64 -9.24
CA LEU A 243 -6.64 -11.62 -9.56
C LEU A 243 -6.20 -12.98 -9.02
N GLY A 244 -7.00 -13.59 -8.13
CA GLY A 244 -6.61 -14.83 -7.42
C GLY A 244 -6.19 -15.96 -8.37
N TRP A 245 -7.05 -16.29 -9.33
CA TRP A 245 -6.78 -17.32 -10.34
C TRP A 245 -5.50 -17.08 -11.14
N MET A 246 -5.14 -15.81 -11.35
CA MET A 246 -3.95 -15.44 -12.11
C MET A 246 -2.69 -15.72 -11.27
N GLN A 247 -2.74 -15.48 -9.96
CA GLN A 247 -1.64 -15.79 -9.05
C GLN A 247 -1.37 -17.30 -8.99
N ASP A 248 -2.42 -18.12 -8.96
CA ASP A 248 -2.29 -19.58 -8.97
C ASP A 248 -1.58 -20.09 -10.24
N ILE A 249 -1.94 -19.54 -11.40
CA ILE A 249 -1.30 -19.87 -12.68
C ILE A 249 0.17 -19.44 -12.69
N PHE A 250 0.50 -18.25 -12.18
CA PHE A 250 1.90 -17.80 -12.12
C PHE A 250 2.76 -18.66 -11.20
N THR A 251 2.22 -19.02 -10.04
CA THR A 251 2.90 -19.90 -9.11
C THR A 251 3.07 -21.31 -9.71
N TRP A 252 2.08 -21.82 -10.44
CA TRP A 252 2.21 -23.05 -11.21
C TRP A 252 3.31 -22.96 -12.28
N TYR A 253 3.30 -21.88 -13.08
CA TYR A 253 4.28 -21.65 -14.15
C TYR A 253 5.71 -21.58 -13.60
N GLN A 254 5.92 -20.87 -12.49
CA GLN A 254 7.21 -20.81 -11.80
C GLN A 254 7.67 -22.20 -11.34
N ARG A 255 6.79 -22.98 -10.71
CA ARG A 255 7.13 -24.35 -10.27
C ARG A 255 7.45 -25.26 -11.47
N ALA A 256 6.68 -25.17 -12.55
CA ALA A 256 6.88 -25.97 -13.77
C ALA A 256 8.20 -25.65 -14.48
N THR A 257 8.67 -24.39 -14.37
CA THR A 257 9.95 -23.92 -14.92
C THR A 257 11.14 -24.11 -13.97
N GLY A 258 10.93 -24.77 -12.81
CA GLY A 258 11.98 -25.03 -11.81
C GLY A 258 12.28 -23.86 -10.88
N GLY A 259 11.48 -22.78 -10.92
CA GLY A 259 11.55 -21.66 -10.00
C GLY A 259 10.94 -21.97 -8.63
N THR A 260 11.39 -21.25 -7.61
CA THR A 260 10.87 -21.33 -6.23
C THR A 260 9.99 -20.11 -5.95
N PRO A 261 8.66 -20.29 -5.78
CA PRO A 261 7.77 -19.16 -5.50
C PRO A 261 7.99 -18.64 -4.08
N ALA A 262 7.83 -17.32 -3.91
CA ALA A 262 7.72 -16.72 -2.58
C ALA A 262 6.43 -17.22 -1.90
N ARG A 263 6.50 -17.35 -0.57
CA ARG A 263 5.39 -17.84 0.28
C ARG A 263 5.23 -16.99 1.53
N ILE A 264 5.30 -15.66 1.39
CA ILE A 264 5.19 -14.78 2.57
C ILE A 264 3.81 -14.97 3.20
N PHE A 265 2.77 -15.10 2.38
CA PHE A 265 1.41 -15.19 2.88
C PHE A 265 1.12 -16.51 3.61
N ASP A 266 1.80 -17.61 3.26
CA ASP A 266 1.66 -18.91 3.93
C ASP A 266 2.25 -18.88 5.35
N HIS A 267 3.25 -18.03 5.59
CA HIS A 267 3.96 -17.91 6.87
C HIS A 267 3.42 -16.81 7.79
N LEU A 268 2.36 -16.10 7.41
CA LEU A 268 1.80 -15.00 8.23
C LEU A 268 1.30 -15.43 9.61
N ALA A 269 0.95 -16.70 9.79
CA ALA A 269 0.52 -17.25 11.08
C ALA A 269 1.69 -17.56 12.04
N THR A 270 2.90 -17.74 11.51
CA THR A 270 4.07 -18.22 12.26
C THR A 270 5.22 -17.21 12.28
N SER A 271 5.27 -16.29 11.32
CA SER A 271 6.35 -15.34 11.11
C SER A 271 5.80 -13.93 10.99
N SER A 272 6.36 -13.00 11.76
CA SER A 272 6.01 -11.59 11.65
C SER A 272 6.62 -10.97 10.39
N VAL A 273 5.84 -10.14 9.71
CA VAL A 273 6.30 -9.37 8.55
C VAL A 273 6.48 -7.92 8.96
N GLN A 274 7.73 -7.47 8.93
CA GLN A 274 8.09 -6.09 9.20
C GLN A 274 8.09 -5.33 7.89
N VAL A 275 7.10 -4.45 7.72
CA VAL A 275 7.08 -3.51 6.60
C VAL A 275 8.03 -2.37 6.91
N ALA A 276 9.01 -2.13 6.04
CA ALA A 276 10.01 -1.10 6.26
C ALA A 276 9.36 0.30 6.32
N LYS A 277 9.44 0.92 7.50
CA LYS A 277 9.01 2.29 7.78
C LYS A 277 10.21 3.18 8.10
N ARG A 278 9.98 4.48 8.28
CA ARG A 278 11.00 5.48 8.68
C ARG A 278 11.85 5.07 9.88
N SER A 279 11.30 4.28 10.80
CA SER A 279 12.03 3.79 11.98
C SER A 279 13.02 2.65 11.72
N VAL A 280 12.99 2.00 10.55
CA VAL A 280 13.90 0.88 10.21
C VAL A 280 15.36 1.31 10.03
N GLU A 281 15.62 2.61 9.87
CA GLU A 281 16.98 3.17 9.82
C GLU A 281 17.77 2.93 11.13
N TYR A 282 17.09 2.68 12.24
CA TYR A 282 17.72 2.40 13.54
C TYR A 282 18.04 0.91 13.77
N ILE A 283 17.62 0.01 12.89
CA ILE A 283 17.97 -1.41 13.01
C ILE A 283 19.41 -1.59 12.50
N PRO A 284 20.39 -1.95 13.37
CA PRO A 284 21.75 -2.22 12.94
C PRO A 284 21.73 -3.32 11.88
N GLY A 285 22.42 -3.11 10.76
CA GLY A 285 22.45 -4.07 9.64
C GLY A 285 21.29 -3.96 8.65
N ALA A 286 20.13 -3.36 8.98
CA ALA A 286 19.07 -3.13 7.99
C ALA A 286 19.51 -2.13 6.91
N ALA A 287 20.19 -1.05 7.30
CA ALA A 287 20.82 -0.14 6.34
C ALA A 287 21.87 -0.84 5.47
N ALA A 288 22.63 -1.79 6.02
CA ALA A 288 23.63 -2.56 5.27
C ALA A 288 22.99 -3.59 4.33
N LEU A 289 21.86 -4.21 4.72
CA LEU A 289 21.08 -5.14 3.91
C LEU A 289 20.29 -4.43 2.82
N VAL A 290 19.70 -3.27 3.10
CA VAL A 290 19.10 -2.37 2.10
C VAL A 290 20.17 -1.90 1.12
N ARG A 291 21.35 -1.48 1.61
CA ARG A 291 22.49 -1.10 0.77
C ARG A 291 23.07 -2.27 -0.04
N ARG A 292 23.02 -3.51 0.47
CA ARG A 292 23.31 -4.73 -0.28
C ARG A 292 22.20 -5.11 -1.25
N GLY A 293 20.94 -4.75 -0.98
CA GLY A 293 19.82 -4.89 -1.89
C GLY A 293 19.88 -3.94 -3.10
N PHE A 294 20.70 -2.89 -3.03
CA PHE A 294 21.12 -2.11 -4.20
C PHE A 294 22.18 -2.83 -5.06
N ALA A 295 22.85 -3.86 -4.53
CA ALA A 295 23.62 -4.79 -5.35
C ALA A 295 22.68 -5.87 -5.89
N MET A 296 22.86 -6.28 -7.15
CA MET A 296 22.05 -7.29 -7.84
C MET A 296 21.95 -8.58 -7.01
N SER A 297 20.87 -8.72 -6.24
CA SER A 297 20.60 -9.88 -5.38
C SER A 297 19.44 -10.68 -5.95
N LYS A 298 19.42 -11.99 -5.65
CA LYS A 298 18.32 -12.87 -6.06
C LYS A 298 17.00 -12.30 -5.52
N ARG A 299 15.98 -12.22 -6.38
CA ARG A 299 14.62 -11.76 -6.07
C ARG A 299 13.96 -12.70 -5.03
N SER A 300 14.26 -12.45 -3.77
CA SER A 300 13.79 -13.18 -2.59
C SER A 300 13.49 -12.19 -1.48
N ASN A 301 12.63 -12.58 -0.56
CA ASN A 301 12.33 -11.79 0.62
C ASN A 301 13.53 -11.84 1.56
N ILE A 302 13.80 -10.73 2.25
CA ILE A 302 14.88 -10.67 3.23
C ILE A 302 14.35 -11.26 4.53
N GLU A 303 14.91 -12.38 4.94
CA GLU A 303 14.63 -13.02 6.22
C GLU A 303 15.69 -12.52 7.22
N LEU A 304 15.24 -11.95 8.34
CA LEU A 304 16.11 -11.54 9.44
C LEU A 304 16.50 -12.77 10.28
N GLU A 305 17.58 -12.62 11.06
CA GLU A 305 18.09 -13.67 11.97
C GLU A 305 17.06 -14.16 13.01
N ASN A 306 16.02 -13.37 13.25
CA ASN A 306 14.89 -13.72 14.12
C ASN A 306 13.76 -14.48 13.41
N GLY A 307 13.91 -14.86 12.13
CA GLY A 307 12.88 -15.53 11.33
C GLY A 307 11.74 -14.63 10.85
N SER A 308 11.86 -13.31 11.00
CA SER A 308 10.90 -12.33 10.47
C SER A 308 11.27 -11.87 9.07
N PHE A 309 10.27 -11.50 8.26
CA PHE A 309 10.50 -11.01 6.89
C PHE A 309 10.51 -9.48 6.86
N LEU A 310 11.55 -8.87 6.30
CA LEU A 310 11.61 -7.43 6.03
C LEU A 310 11.18 -7.14 4.60
N VAL A 311 10.20 -6.25 4.46
CA VAL A 311 9.59 -5.92 3.17
C VAL A 311 9.70 -4.43 2.88
N TYR A 312 10.29 -4.05 1.75
CA TYR A 312 10.51 -2.64 1.35
C TYR A 312 10.30 -2.40 -0.16
N GLY A 313 10.08 -1.15 -0.55
CA GLY A 313 9.92 -0.73 -1.95
C GLY A 313 8.92 -1.56 -2.75
N ILE A 314 9.36 -2.16 -3.85
CA ILE A 314 8.54 -3.02 -4.72
C ILE A 314 7.95 -4.21 -3.95
N GLN A 315 8.71 -4.83 -3.04
CA GLN A 315 8.22 -5.95 -2.22
C GLN A 315 7.07 -5.52 -1.32
N ARG A 316 7.12 -4.29 -0.79
CA ARG A 316 6.06 -3.71 0.06
C ARG A 316 4.78 -3.48 -0.74
N VAL A 317 4.91 -2.95 -1.94
CA VAL A 317 3.76 -2.78 -2.85
C VAL A 317 3.14 -4.13 -3.19
N ALA A 318 3.95 -5.16 -3.45
CA ALA A 318 3.47 -6.52 -3.69
C ALA A 318 2.70 -7.07 -2.46
N PHE A 319 3.30 -6.92 -1.28
CA PHE A 319 2.71 -7.38 -0.02
C PHE A 319 1.36 -6.70 0.26
N ARG A 320 1.29 -5.36 0.15
CA ARG A 320 0.03 -4.60 0.30
C ARG A 320 -1.01 -4.94 -0.76
N SER A 321 -0.57 -5.34 -1.96
CA SER A 321 -1.46 -5.77 -3.04
C SER A 321 -1.91 -7.24 -2.90
N HIS A 322 -1.47 -7.96 -1.86
CA HIS A 322 -1.67 -9.41 -1.71
C HIS A 322 -1.19 -10.22 -2.93
N ILE A 323 -0.06 -9.83 -3.49
CA ILE A 323 0.61 -10.50 -4.61
C ILE A 323 1.98 -10.97 -4.10
N GLU A 324 2.33 -12.24 -4.33
CA GLU A 324 3.66 -12.75 -3.99
C GLU A 324 4.73 -11.99 -4.79
N THR A 325 5.86 -11.69 -4.16
CA THR A 325 6.95 -10.86 -4.75
C THR A 325 7.48 -11.44 -6.07
N THR A 326 7.51 -12.77 -6.16
CA THR A 326 7.86 -13.54 -7.36
C THR A 326 6.85 -13.39 -8.50
N ASN A 327 5.54 -13.31 -8.20
CA ASN A 327 4.47 -13.20 -9.19
C ASN A 327 4.25 -11.77 -9.72
N LEU A 328 4.78 -10.76 -9.04
CA LEU A 328 4.50 -9.35 -9.34
C LEU A 328 4.84 -8.95 -10.79
N PHE A 329 5.99 -9.38 -11.31
CA PHE A 329 6.41 -9.03 -12.68
C PHE A 329 5.53 -9.70 -13.72
N LEU A 330 5.25 -11.00 -13.54
CA LEU A 330 4.34 -11.74 -14.42
C LEU A 330 2.94 -11.13 -14.43
N THR A 331 2.48 -10.63 -13.28
CA THR A 331 1.19 -9.91 -13.18
C THR A 331 1.20 -8.67 -14.06
N ALA A 332 2.17 -7.76 -13.87
CA ALA A 332 2.25 -6.54 -14.65
C ALA A 332 2.43 -6.78 -16.16
N LEU A 333 3.28 -7.75 -16.52
CA LEU A 333 3.51 -8.15 -17.91
C LEU A 333 2.23 -8.70 -18.55
N THR A 334 1.49 -9.56 -17.83
CA THR A 334 0.25 -10.14 -18.34
C THR A 334 -0.81 -9.06 -18.56
N PHE A 335 -0.98 -8.14 -17.60
CA PHE A 335 -1.91 -7.02 -17.79
C PHE A 335 -1.51 -6.13 -18.96
N PHE A 336 -0.23 -5.83 -19.12
CA PHE A 336 0.26 -5.07 -20.27
C PHE A 336 -0.09 -5.74 -21.61
N ILE A 337 0.15 -7.06 -21.74
CA ILE A 337 -0.22 -7.82 -22.94
C ILE A 337 -1.74 -7.84 -23.12
N VAL A 338 -2.50 -8.07 -22.06
CA VAL A 338 -3.98 -8.06 -22.10
C VAL A 338 -4.50 -6.70 -22.59
N PHE A 339 -3.94 -5.58 -22.12
CA PHE A 339 -4.34 -4.25 -22.60
C PHE A 339 -4.03 -4.04 -24.08
N ILE A 340 -2.87 -4.50 -24.57
CA ILE A 340 -2.52 -4.46 -26.00
C ILE A 340 -3.51 -5.28 -26.83
N VAL A 341 -3.75 -6.54 -26.43
CA VAL A 341 -4.67 -7.44 -27.14
C VAL A 341 -6.09 -6.87 -27.12
N PHE A 342 -6.53 -6.38 -25.98
CA PHE A 342 -7.84 -5.76 -25.82
C PHE A 342 -8.02 -4.53 -26.72
N ALA A 343 -7.02 -3.65 -26.80
CA ALA A 343 -7.06 -2.50 -27.70
C ALA A 343 -7.10 -2.92 -29.19
N CYS A 344 -6.31 -3.92 -29.58
CA CYS A 344 -6.36 -4.50 -30.92
C CYS A 344 -7.76 -5.04 -31.25
N LEU A 345 -8.36 -5.81 -30.33
CA LEU A 345 -9.70 -6.35 -30.48
C LEU A 345 -10.75 -5.24 -30.62
N LEU A 346 -10.67 -4.17 -29.82
CA LEU A 346 -11.59 -3.03 -29.94
C LEU A 346 -11.52 -2.36 -31.32
N VAL A 347 -10.31 -2.15 -31.85
CA VAL A 347 -10.13 -1.57 -33.20
C VAL A 347 -10.66 -2.51 -34.28
N LEU A 348 -10.42 -3.82 -34.16
CA LEU A 348 -10.94 -4.83 -35.09
C LEU A 348 -12.46 -4.91 -35.06
N ILE A 349 -13.07 -4.92 -33.88
CA ILE A 349 -14.53 -4.92 -33.70
C ILE A 349 -15.12 -3.64 -34.32
N ALA A 350 -14.54 -2.47 -34.01
CA ALA A 350 -14.99 -1.20 -34.60
C ALA A 350 -14.92 -1.23 -36.13
N LYS A 351 -13.85 -1.79 -36.69
CA LYS A 351 -13.69 -1.97 -38.14
C LYS A 351 -14.76 -2.88 -38.74
N VAL A 352 -15.02 -4.04 -38.11
CA VAL A 352 -16.05 -4.98 -38.58
C VAL A 352 -17.45 -4.35 -38.53
N ILE A 353 -17.78 -3.66 -37.44
CA ILE A 353 -19.08 -2.98 -37.29
C ILE A 353 -19.25 -1.90 -38.36
N LEU A 354 -18.24 -1.06 -38.58
CA LEU A 354 -18.33 0.01 -39.58
C LEU A 354 -18.46 -0.53 -41.01
N ASP A 355 -17.75 -1.61 -41.34
CA ASP A 355 -17.87 -2.25 -42.65
C ASP A 355 -19.24 -2.91 -42.85
N LEU A 356 -19.82 -3.53 -41.83
CA LEU A 356 -21.16 -4.12 -41.89
C LEU A 356 -22.24 -3.04 -42.05
N CYS A 357 -22.17 -1.97 -41.27
CA CYS A 357 -23.09 -0.83 -41.37
C CYS A 357 -23.01 -0.14 -42.75
N ALA A 358 -21.82 -0.06 -43.35
CA ALA A 358 -21.64 0.46 -44.70
C ALA A 358 -22.24 -0.48 -45.76
N LYS A 359 -22.06 -1.81 -45.62
CA LYS A 359 -22.64 -2.81 -46.52
C LYS A 359 -24.17 -2.83 -46.47
N GLN A 360 -24.75 -2.59 -45.30
CA GLN A 360 -26.20 -2.54 -45.10
C GLN A 360 -26.84 -1.18 -45.44
N ALA A 361 -26.04 -0.25 -46.00
CA ALA A 361 -26.43 1.12 -46.36
C ALA A 361 -27.01 1.96 -45.20
N TRP A 362 -26.73 1.57 -43.94
CA TRP A 362 -27.15 2.32 -42.75
C TRP A 362 -26.32 3.60 -42.56
N ILE A 363 -25.13 3.65 -43.16
CA ILE A 363 -24.21 4.77 -43.10
C ILE A 363 -23.83 5.17 -44.53
N LYS A 364 -23.79 6.48 -44.82
CA LYS A 364 -23.30 7.00 -46.10
C LYS A 364 -21.88 6.50 -46.36
N TYR A 365 -21.60 6.04 -47.58
CA TYR A 365 -20.32 5.43 -47.96
C TYR A 365 -19.09 6.30 -47.63
N GLU A 366 -19.24 7.63 -47.72
CA GLU A 366 -18.18 8.61 -47.44
C GLU A 366 -17.87 8.81 -45.96
N ARG A 367 -18.77 8.40 -45.06
CA ARG A 367 -18.58 8.58 -43.62
C ARG A 367 -17.58 7.54 -43.10
N PHE A 368 -16.55 7.99 -42.40
CA PHE A 368 -15.46 7.15 -41.86
C PHE A 368 -14.60 6.45 -42.92
N LEU A 369 -14.55 6.97 -44.15
CA LEU A 369 -13.78 6.36 -45.25
C LEU A 369 -12.29 6.18 -44.88
N GLU A 370 -11.69 7.24 -44.32
CA GLU A 370 -10.27 7.27 -43.89
C GLU A 370 -9.94 6.19 -42.85
N PHE A 371 -10.82 5.99 -41.85
CA PHE A 371 -10.66 4.91 -40.88
C PHE A 371 -10.78 3.53 -41.55
N ARG A 372 -11.72 3.34 -42.49
CA ARG A 372 -11.94 2.05 -43.16
C ARG A 372 -10.80 1.67 -44.09
N THR A 373 -10.20 2.64 -44.78
CA THR A 373 -9.06 2.41 -45.68
C THR A 373 -7.73 2.31 -44.94
N GLU A 374 -7.51 3.14 -43.92
CA GLU A 374 -6.21 3.28 -43.24
C GLU A 374 -6.18 2.75 -41.79
N TRP A 375 -7.13 1.89 -41.39
CA TRP A 375 -7.22 1.35 -40.03
C TRP A 375 -5.90 0.73 -39.52
N ARG A 376 -5.08 0.16 -40.41
CA ARG A 376 -3.77 -0.43 -40.05
C ARG A 376 -2.80 0.63 -39.54
N THR A 377 -2.79 1.81 -40.13
CA THR A 377 -1.93 2.93 -39.72
C THR A 377 -2.38 3.48 -38.37
N LEU A 378 -3.69 3.63 -38.18
CA LEU A 378 -4.27 4.04 -36.90
C LEU A 378 -4.00 3.02 -35.79
N LEU A 379 -4.15 1.72 -36.09
CA LEU A 379 -3.82 0.64 -35.15
C LEU A 379 -2.34 0.67 -34.75
N LYS A 380 -1.42 0.83 -35.70
CA LYS A 380 0.02 0.99 -35.40
C LYS A 380 0.28 2.17 -34.48
N GLY A 381 -0.39 3.31 -34.70
CA GLY A 381 -0.28 4.49 -33.84
C GLY A 381 -0.80 4.25 -32.42
N ILE A 382 -1.93 3.56 -32.27
CA ILE A 382 -2.50 3.18 -30.96
C ILE A 382 -1.57 2.23 -30.22
N LEU A 383 -1.05 1.21 -30.92
CA LEU A 383 -0.12 0.25 -30.35
C LEU A 383 1.16 0.93 -29.88
N LEU A 384 1.75 1.83 -30.67
CA LEU A 384 2.93 2.59 -30.27
C LEU A 384 2.68 3.38 -28.97
N ARG A 385 1.52 4.04 -28.84
CA ARG A 385 1.15 4.78 -27.61
C ARG A 385 0.95 3.85 -26.42
N LEU A 386 0.32 2.69 -26.59
CA LEU A 386 0.19 1.68 -25.53
C LEU A 386 1.54 1.12 -25.09
N THR A 387 2.44 0.86 -26.04
CA THR A 387 3.81 0.43 -25.73
C THR A 387 4.56 1.51 -24.97
N LEU A 388 4.43 2.79 -25.34
CA LEU A 388 5.03 3.90 -24.59
C LEU A 388 4.44 4.02 -23.17
N MET A 389 3.13 3.83 -23.00
CA MET A 389 2.48 3.80 -21.68
C MET A 389 2.97 2.63 -20.82
N GLY A 390 3.19 1.46 -21.41
CA GLY A 390 3.70 0.29 -20.70
C GLY A 390 5.22 0.26 -20.53
N PHE A 391 5.96 1.15 -21.19
CA PHE A 391 7.42 1.14 -21.14
C PHE A 391 7.94 1.33 -19.71
N ALA A 392 7.46 2.36 -19.00
CA ALA A 392 7.90 2.64 -17.63
C ALA A 392 7.66 1.47 -16.66
N PRO A 393 6.44 0.89 -16.52
CA PRO A 393 6.22 -0.23 -15.61
C PRO A 393 7.01 -1.48 -15.99
N ILE A 394 7.09 -1.82 -17.27
CA ILE A 394 7.82 -3.01 -17.71
C ILE A 394 9.33 -2.82 -17.51
N ALA A 395 9.89 -1.65 -17.84
CA ALA A 395 11.31 -1.38 -17.63
C ALA A 395 11.69 -1.50 -16.14
N ILE A 396 10.92 -0.84 -15.25
CA ILE A 396 11.17 -0.87 -13.81
C ILE A 396 11.07 -2.29 -13.25
N LEU A 397 10.00 -3.03 -13.57
CA LEU A 397 9.77 -4.37 -13.03
C LEU A 397 10.62 -5.46 -13.68
N SER A 398 11.21 -5.21 -14.85
CA SER A 398 12.14 -6.13 -15.53
C SER A 398 13.58 -6.02 -15.02
N LEU A 399 13.98 -4.82 -14.60
CA LEU A 399 15.27 -4.58 -13.96
C LEU A 399 15.29 -5.08 -12.49
N TRP A 400 14.11 -5.29 -11.91
CA TRP A 400 13.92 -5.82 -10.56
C TRP A 400 13.63 -7.33 -10.56
#